data_AF-A0A7J4MSM3-F1
#
_entry.id   AF-A0A7J4MSM3-F1
#
_cell.length_a   1.000
_cell.length_b   1.000
_cell.length_c   1.000
_cell.angle_alpha   90.00
_cell.angle_beta   90.00
_cell.angle_gamma   90.00
#
_symmetry.space_group_name_H-M   'P 1'
#
loop_
_entity.id
_entity.type
_entity.pdbx_description
1 polymer ?
#
loop_
_entity_poly.entity_id
_entity_poly.type
_entity_poly.pdbx_seq_one_letter_code
_entity_poly.pdbx_strand_id
1 'polypeptide(L)'
;MIKNFNKRGELTTQQIVGLIILITSFAVILFLLFRLNLGEISEKEICHNSVVLKGQSPSNFDVGNLDCKTNYVCISGGEDCKDFNPTNIINININQKSEKIENDTMKAIVDEMKDCWWMFGEGKINYAKGFDFTNQKFCSVCSIVAFDEALSKQDISYSKFYNYLKDSKIDGSDTLLHYLYNTYKIEDLDKNYLSLKFDFTKQYFILTALGKQGFVSKMFFVTTPGFIIESFGDDESGNLENLPVIILEKTKENYDHLSCSEYLTKA
;
A
#
# COMPACT_ATOMS: atom_id res chain seq x y z
N MET A 1 -33.32 44.17 44.35
CA MET A 1 -34.66 44.16 43.70
C MET A 1 -34.62 43.12 42.58
N ILE A 2 -35.08 41.90 42.87
CA ILE A 2 -34.96 40.74 41.97
C ILE A 2 -36.25 40.64 41.15
N LYS A 3 -36.16 40.91 39.84
CA LYS A 3 -37.30 40.77 38.91
C LYS A 3 -37.46 39.29 38.55
N ASN A 4 -38.50 38.66 39.10
CA ASN A 4 -38.94 37.32 38.69
C ASN A 4 -39.54 37.38 37.27
N PHE A 5 -38.89 36.75 36.30
CA PHE A 5 -39.42 36.57 34.95
C PHE A 5 -40.28 35.30 34.87
N ASN A 6 -41.53 35.39 35.31
CA ASN A 6 -42.56 34.39 35.00
C ASN A 6 -43.14 34.63 33.60
N LYS A 7 -42.34 34.43 32.55
CA LYS A 7 -42.87 34.32 31.18
C LYS A 7 -43.08 32.84 30.87
N ARG A 8 -44.33 32.39 30.93
CA ARG A 8 -44.71 31.06 30.41
C ARG A 8 -44.58 31.13 28.89
N GLY A 9 -43.62 30.39 28.33
CA GLY A 9 -43.45 30.28 26.89
C GLY A 9 -44.67 29.55 26.32
N GLU A 10 -45.50 30.25 25.57
CA GLU A 10 -46.52 29.65 24.72
C GLU A 10 -45.79 29.03 23.51
N LEU A 11 -45.36 27.78 23.67
CA LEU A 11 -44.88 26.98 22.54
C LEU A 11 -46.07 26.79 21.61
N THR A 12 -46.05 27.50 20.48
CA THR A 12 -47.10 27.37 19.48
C THR A 12 -47.08 25.94 18.96
N THR A 13 -48.26 25.33 18.81
CA THR A 13 -48.42 23.96 18.30
C THR A 13 -47.62 23.70 17.01
N GLN A 14 -47.43 24.75 16.21
CA GLN A 14 -46.62 24.73 14.98
C GLN A 14 -45.13 24.43 15.23
N GLN A 15 -44.54 24.94 16.32
CA GLN A 15 -43.14 24.64 16.68
C GLN A 15 -42.97 23.17 17.08
N ILE A 16 -43.96 22.59 17.75
CA ILE A 16 -43.93 21.18 18.16
C ILE A 16 -43.97 20.27 16.93
N VAL A 17 -44.86 20.55 15.96
CA VAL A 17 -44.95 19.77 14.73
C VAL A 17 -43.66 19.86 13.91
N GLY A 18 -43.07 21.06 13.81
CA GLY A 18 -41.79 21.24 13.12
C GLY A 18 -40.65 20.43 13.76
N LEU A 19 -40.61 20.37 15.09
CA LEU A 19 -39.61 19.59 15.82
C LEU A 19 -39.74 18.08 15.54
N ILE A 20 -40.95 17.54 15.53
CA ILE A 20 -41.20 16.11 15.25
C ILE A 20 -40.72 15.74 13.84
N ILE A 21 -41.03 16.58 12.84
CA ILE A 21 -40.61 16.34 11.46
C ILE A 21 -39.08 16.33 11.36
N LEU A 22 -38.39 17.27 12.03
CA LEU A 22 -36.93 17.36 12.03
C LEU A 22 -36.27 16.14 12.69
N ILE A 23 -36.79 15.69 13.84
CA ILE A 23 -36.27 14.49 14.51
C ILE A 23 -36.52 13.25 13.65
N THR A 24 -37.71 13.15 13.04
CA THR A 24 -38.07 11.99 12.20
C THR A 24 -37.21 11.94 10.93
N SER A 25 -36.95 13.07 10.27
CA SER A 25 -36.09 13.11 9.09
C SER A 25 -34.64 12.78 9.43
N PHE A 26 -34.11 13.31 10.52
CA PHE A 26 -32.76 12.97 11.00
C PHE A 26 -32.64 11.49 11.36
N ALA A 27 -33.66 10.91 12.02
CA ALA A 27 -33.69 9.48 12.34
C ALA A 27 -33.70 8.59 11.10
N VAL A 28 -34.46 8.96 10.05
CA VAL A 28 -34.46 8.24 8.77
C VAL A 28 -33.09 8.31 8.09
N ILE A 29 -32.43 9.47 8.09
CA ILE A 29 -31.08 9.63 7.52
C ILE A 29 -30.07 8.78 8.29
N LEU A 30 -30.06 8.84 9.63
CA LEU A 30 -29.18 8.00 10.45
C LEU A 30 -29.44 6.51 10.21
N PHE A 31 -30.71 6.10 10.12
CA PHE A 31 -31.06 4.72 9.82
C PHE A 31 -30.50 4.27 8.46
N LEU A 32 -30.58 5.13 7.44
CA LEU A 32 -29.97 4.84 6.13
C LEU A 32 -28.45 4.76 6.22
N LEU A 33 -27.78 5.65 6.95
CA LEU A 33 -26.33 5.60 7.14
C LEU A 33 -25.87 4.32 7.85
N PHE A 34 -26.60 3.87 8.87
CA PHE A 34 -26.31 2.60 9.55
C PHE A 34 -26.65 1.39 8.67
N ARG A 35 -27.73 1.44 7.88
CA ARG A 35 -28.12 0.36 6.96
C ARG A 35 -27.20 0.22 5.76
N LEU A 36 -26.54 1.29 5.34
CA LEU A 36 -25.54 1.25 4.27
C LEU A 36 -24.29 0.48 4.67
N ASN A 37 -24.18 0.04 5.93
CA ASN A 37 -23.09 -0.78 6.46
C ASN A 37 -21.78 -0.30 5.87
N LEU A 38 -21.51 1.01 6.06
CA LEU A 38 -20.24 1.65 5.74
C LEU A 38 -19.20 0.70 6.34
N GLY A 39 -18.58 -0.11 5.48
CA GLY A 39 -17.71 -1.18 5.92
C GLY A 39 -16.67 -0.59 6.85
N GLU A 40 -16.07 -1.44 7.70
CA GLU A 40 -14.86 -0.99 8.39
C GLU A 40 -13.88 -0.49 7.33
N ILE A 41 -13.65 0.82 7.31
CA ILE A 41 -12.72 1.43 6.37
C ILE A 41 -11.37 0.87 6.71
N SER A 42 -10.78 0.14 5.77
CA SER A 42 -9.49 -0.47 6.01
C SER A 42 -8.40 0.60 6.11
N GLU A 43 -7.33 0.32 6.86
CA GLU A 43 -6.18 1.25 6.92
C GLU A 43 -5.58 1.50 5.52
N LYS A 44 -5.72 0.53 4.61
CA LYS A 44 -5.34 0.64 3.19
C LYS A 44 -6.19 1.71 2.47
N GLU A 45 -7.50 1.72 2.66
CA GLU A 45 -8.40 2.73 2.08
C GLU A 45 -8.18 4.13 2.67
N ILE A 46 -7.91 4.23 3.99
CA ILE A 46 -7.58 5.51 4.63
C ILE A 46 -6.31 6.09 4.00
N CYS A 47 -5.26 5.26 3.85
CA CYS A 47 -4.02 5.68 3.20
C CYS A 47 -4.28 6.13 1.76
N HIS A 48 -4.98 5.32 0.96
CA HIS A 48 -5.30 5.66 -0.44
C HIS A 48 -6.03 7.00 -0.54
N ASN A 49 -7.06 7.20 0.27
CA ASN A 49 -7.81 8.46 0.28
C ASN A 49 -6.92 9.63 0.71
N SER A 50 -6.02 9.45 1.69
CA SER A 50 -5.08 10.49 2.09
C SER A 50 -4.10 10.86 0.98
N VAL A 51 -3.60 9.86 0.24
CA VAL A 51 -2.73 10.02 -0.93
C VAL A 51 -3.45 10.77 -2.05
N VAL A 52 -4.69 10.38 -2.37
CA VAL A 52 -5.52 11.04 -3.39
C VAL A 52 -5.80 12.49 -3.02
N LEU A 53 -6.25 12.75 -1.79
CA LEU A 53 -6.56 14.10 -1.31
C LEU A 53 -5.32 15.00 -1.35
N LYS A 54 -4.17 14.50 -0.86
CA LYS A 54 -2.91 15.24 -0.90
C LYS A 54 -2.46 15.51 -2.33
N GLY A 55 -2.59 14.52 -3.21
CA GLY A 55 -2.22 14.66 -4.62
C GLY A 55 -3.15 15.55 -5.43
N GLN A 56 -4.41 15.74 -5.01
CA GLN A 56 -5.35 16.66 -5.65
C GLN A 56 -5.30 18.08 -5.06
N SER A 57 -4.69 18.26 -3.88
CA SER A 57 -4.58 19.56 -3.24
C SER A 57 -3.82 20.58 -4.09
N PRO A 58 -4.26 21.86 -4.12
CA PRO A 58 -3.44 22.95 -4.61
C PRO A 58 -2.11 23.00 -3.84
N SER A 59 -1.01 23.30 -4.53
CA SER A 59 0.34 23.35 -3.93
C SER A 59 0.48 24.31 -2.74
N ASN A 60 -0.43 25.28 -2.61
CA ASN A 60 -0.42 26.29 -1.55
C ASN A 60 -1.28 25.87 -0.33
N PHE A 61 -1.90 24.69 -0.37
CA PHE A 61 -2.79 24.23 0.68
C PHE A 61 -2.22 22.96 1.32
N ASP A 62 -1.76 23.13 2.57
CA ASP A 62 -1.22 22.05 3.38
C ASP A 62 -2.38 21.16 3.91
N VAL A 63 -2.52 19.97 3.32
CA VAL A 63 -3.52 18.96 3.72
C VAL A 63 -2.99 18.08 4.87
N GLY A 64 -1.84 18.43 5.45
CA GLY A 64 -1.22 17.65 6.51
C GLY A 64 -0.49 16.41 5.99
N ASN A 65 -0.17 15.52 6.93
CA ASN A 65 0.61 14.32 6.67
C ASN A 65 -0.27 13.19 6.12
N LEU A 66 0.34 12.31 5.33
CA LEU A 66 -0.33 11.08 4.88
C LEU A 66 -0.68 10.21 6.08
N ASP A 67 -1.84 9.55 6.02
CA ASP A 67 -2.27 8.62 7.07
C ASP A 67 -2.10 7.18 6.62
N CYS A 68 -0.85 6.87 6.27
CA CYS A 68 -0.43 5.56 5.82
C CYS A 68 0.32 4.85 6.94
N LYS A 69 -0.15 3.67 7.32
CA LYS A 69 0.50 2.79 8.29
C LYS A 69 1.07 1.57 7.59
N THR A 70 2.20 1.09 8.09
CA THR A 70 2.81 -0.16 7.61
C THR A 70 2.01 -1.35 8.13
N ASN A 71 1.57 -2.21 7.21
CA ASN A 71 0.87 -3.45 7.57
C ASN A 71 1.86 -4.56 7.93
N TYR A 72 1.60 -5.31 9.00
CA TYR A 72 2.43 -6.46 9.37
C TYR A 72 1.67 -7.71 8.96
N VAL A 73 2.16 -8.40 7.93
CA VAL A 73 1.45 -9.51 7.29
C VAL A 73 2.18 -10.80 7.58
N CYS A 74 1.50 -11.76 8.20
CA CYS A 74 1.98 -13.12 8.35
C CYS A 74 1.34 -14.02 7.30
N ILE A 75 2.14 -14.63 6.42
CA ILE A 75 1.68 -15.66 5.50
C ILE A 75 1.90 -17.01 6.18
N SER A 76 0.80 -17.57 6.70
CA SER A 76 0.78 -18.74 7.59
C SER A 76 0.42 -20.02 6.86
N GLY A 77 1.09 -21.12 7.18
CA GLY A 77 0.73 -22.48 6.77
C GLY A 77 -0.13 -23.22 7.80
N GLY A 78 -0.59 -22.54 8.86
CA GLY A 78 -1.35 -23.10 9.97
C GLY A 78 -0.81 -22.72 11.35
N GLU A 79 0.40 -22.18 11.44
CA GLU A 79 1.00 -21.67 12.68
C GLU A 79 1.30 -20.16 12.60
N ASP A 80 1.49 -19.51 13.74
CA ASP A 80 1.85 -18.09 13.80
C ASP A 80 3.30 -17.87 13.33
N CYS A 81 3.56 -16.75 12.66
CA CYS A 81 4.92 -16.34 12.31
C CYS A 81 5.71 -16.02 13.60
N LYS A 82 6.78 -16.78 13.85
CA LYS A 82 7.63 -16.62 15.06
C LYS A 82 8.22 -15.22 15.16
N ASP A 83 8.25 -14.67 16.37
CA ASP A 83 8.81 -13.35 16.69
C ASP A 83 8.22 -12.20 15.84
N PHE A 84 7.00 -12.37 15.36
CA PHE A 84 6.29 -11.42 14.51
C PHE A 84 4.88 -11.17 15.06
N ASN A 85 4.49 -9.91 15.19
CA ASN A 85 3.16 -9.54 15.68
C ASN A 85 2.32 -9.00 14.50
N PRO A 86 1.66 -9.88 13.73
CA PRO A 86 0.94 -9.48 12.52
C PRO A 86 -0.31 -8.67 12.85
N THR A 87 -0.59 -7.66 12.03
CA THR A 87 -1.91 -7.02 11.95
C THR A 87 -2.87 -7.83 11.07
N ASN A 88 -2.33 -8.61 10.12
CA ASN A 88 -3.11 -9.45 9.23
C ASN A 88 -2.44 -10.83 9.05
N ILE A 89 -3.25 -11.90 9.04
CA ILE A 89 -2.79 -13.28 8.85
C ILE A 89 -3.45 -13.84 7.60
N ILE A 90 -2.62 -14.23 6.61
CA ILE A 90 -3.06 -14.88 5.39
C ILE A 90 -2.80 -16.38 5.53
N ASN A 91 -3.86 -17.17 5.61
CA ASN A 91 -3.77 -18.62 5.79
C ASN A 91 -3.65 -19.34 4.45
N ILE A 92 -2.60 -20.15 4.30
CA ILE A 92 -2.30 -21.00 3.15
C ILE A 92 -2.52 -22.46 3.55
N ASN A 93 -3.29 -23.18 2.74
CA ASN A 93 -3.61 -24.58 3.04
C ASN A 93 -2.46 -25.53 2.63
N ILE A 94 -1.65 -25.92 3.61
CA ILE A 94 -0.49 -26.81 3.40
C ILE A 94 -0.83 -28.27 3.07
N ASN A 95 -2.11 -28.69 3.17
CA ASN A 95 -2.53 -30.05 2.84
C ASN A 95 -2.72 -30.27 1.33
N GLN A 96 -2.34 -29.29 0.51
CA GLN A 96 -2.50 -29.30 -0.94
C GLN A 96 -1.21 -29.72 -1.64
N LYS A 97 -1.26 -29.82 -2.97
CA LYS A 97 -0.06 -30.08 -3.79
C LYS A 97 0.94 -28.93 -3.62
N SER A 98 2.24 -29.24 -3.60
CA SER A 98 3.33 -28.24 -3.45
C SER A 98 3.16 -27.05 -4.40
N GLU A 99 2.89 -27.32 -5.68
CA GLU A 99 2.66 -26.28 -6.70
C GLU A 99 1.53 -25.31 -6.33
N LYS A 100 0.46 -25.80 -5.71
CA LYS A 100 -0.65 -24.95 -5.27
C LYS A 100 -0.25 -24.11 -4.06
N ILE A 101 0.50 -24.66 -3.11
CA ILE A 101 1.02 -23.92 -1.96
C ILE A 101 1.94 -22.79 -2.43
N GLU A 102 2.83 -23.08 -3.39
CA GLU A 102 3.70 -22.07 -4.00
C GLU A 102 2.89 -20.97 -4.68
N ASN A 103 1.90 -21.33 -5.50
CA ASN A 103 1.05 -20.36 -6.19
C ASN A 103 0.22 -19.51 -5.21
N ASP A 104 -0.35 -20.12 -4.17
CA ASP A 104 -1.12 -19.41 -3.16
C ASP A 104 -0.21 -18.47 -2.33
N THR A 105 1.04 -18.89 -2.05
CA THR A 105 2.05 -18.06 -1.39
C THR A 105 2.46 -16.87 -2.26
N MET A 106 2.79 -17.11 -3.53
CA MET A 106 3.12 -16.04 -4.49
C MET A 106 1.93 -15.09 -4.63
N LYS A 107 0.70 -15.62 -4.75
CA LYS A 107 -0.52 -14.82 -4.81
C LYS A 107 -0.65 -13.90 -3.60
N ALA A 108 -0.42 -14.41 -2.38
CA ALA A 108 -0.50 -13.60 -1.15
C ALA A 108 0.51 -12.44 -1.16
N ILE A 109 1.76 -12.70 -1.60
CA ILE A 109 2.77 -11.65 -1.77
C ILE A 109 2.31 -10.61 -2.80
N VAL A 110 1.81 -11.07 -3.96
CA VAL A 110 1.41 -10.18 -5.05
C VAL A 110 0.17 -9.35 -4.69
N ASP A 111 -0.78 -9.91 -3.96
CA ASP A 111 -1.94 -9.16 -3.48
C ASP A 111 -1.50 -7.99 -2.57
N GLU A 112 -0.53 -8.21 -1.66
CA GLU A 112 0.05 -7.12 -0.86
C GLU A 112 0.84 -6.10 -1.69
N MET A 113 1.52 -6.53 -2.75
CA MET A 113 2.18 -5.62 -3.69
C MET A 113 1.18 -4.78 -4.48
N LYS A 114 0.08 -5.37 -4.94
CA LYS A 114 -1.00 -4.66 -5.65
C LYS A 114 -1.65 -3.64 -4.74
N ASP A 115 -1.95 -4.03 -3.50
CA ASP A 115 -2.52 -3.12 -2.51
C ASP A 115 -1.59 -1.94 -2.25
N CYS A 116 -0.29 -2.19 -2.09
CA CYS A 116 0.72 -1.13 -1.98
C CYS A 116 0.69 -0.18 -3.20
N TRP A 117 0.65 -0.73 -4.41
CA TRP A 117 0.63 0.07 -5.63
C TRP A 117 -0.63 0.94 -5.74
N TRP A 118 -1.78 0.33 -5.45
CA TRP A 118 -3.07 1.01 -5.44
C TRP A 118 -3.14 2.08 -4.35
N MET A 119 -2.68 1.80 -3.13
CA MET A 119 -2.65 2.76 -2.02
C MET A 119 -1.92 4.05 -2.39
N PHE A 120 -0.86 3.94 -3.19
CA PHE A 120 -0.08 5.10 -3.62
C PHE A 120 -0.49 5.66 -4.99
N GLY A 121 -1.68 5.29 -5.48
CA GLY A 121 -2.30 5.90 -6.65
C GLY A 121 -1.79 5.38 -7.99
N GLU A 122 -1.21 4.18 -8.02
CA GLU A 122 -0.83 3.45 -9.24
C GLU A 122 0.08 4.26 -10.19
N GLY A 123 0.94 5.10 -9.62
CA GLY A 123 1.83 5.95 -10.40
C GLY A 123 1.19 7.20 -11.02
N LYS A 124 -0.12 7.42 -10.81
CA LYS A 124 -0.87 8.54 -11.41
C LYS A 124 -0.98 9.74 -10.48
N ILE A 125 -0.67 9.58 -9.20
CA ILE A 125 -0.88 10.60 -8.17
C ILE A 125 0.47 11.12 -7.68
N ASN A 126 0.67 12.43 -7.80
CA ASN A 126 1.80 13.11 -7.17
C ASN A 126 1.38 13.59 -5.78
N TYR A 127 1.62 12.76 -4.75
CA TYR A 127 1.28 13.04 -3.35
C TYR A 127 2.38 13.76 -2.57
N ALA A 128 3.52 14.06 -3.21
CA ALA A 128 4.58 14.88 -2.63
C ALA A 128 4.56 16.33 -3.15
N LYS A 129 3.40 16.81 -3.64
CA LYS A 129 3.23 18.24 -3.98
C LYS A 129 3.55 19.12 -2.77
N GLY A 130 4.37 20.15 -3.00
CA GLY A 130 4.79 21.10 -1.97
C GLY A 130 6.14 20.76 -1.31
N PHE A 131 6.70 19.57 -1.56
CA PHE A 131 8.07 19.26 -1.17
C PHE A 131 9.05 19.79 -2.22
N ASP A 132 10.19 20.31 -1.76
CA ASP A 132 11.29 20.69 -2.65
C ASP A 132 12.01 19.42 -3.15
N PHE A 133 11.61 18.95 -4.32
CA PHE A 133 12.15 17.76 -4.97
C PHE A 133 13.57 17.93 -5.49
N THR A 134 14.27 19.02 -5.18
CA THR A 134 15.61 19.26 -5.74
C THR A 134 16.57 18.11 -5.46
N ASN A 135 16.42 17.33 -4.38
CA ASN A 135 17.18 16.08 -4.13
C ASN A 135 16.48 15.03 -3.23
N GLN A 136 15.17 15.10 -3.00
CA GLN A 136 14.50 14.25 -2.01
C GLN A 136 13.88 12.99 -2.61
N LYS A 137 14.04 11.85 -1.93
CA LYS A 137 13.37 10.57 -2.19
C LYS A 137 12.36 10.28 -1.10
N PHE A 138 11.13 10.04 -1.51
CA PHE A 138 10.08 9.64 -0.59
C PHE A 138 9.82 8.16 -0.76
N CYS A 139 9.93 7.41 0.32
CA CYS A 139 9.67 5.97 0.32
C CYS A 139 8.49 5.66 1.23
N SER A 140 7.77 4.61 0.89
CA SER A 140 6.59 4.17 1.61
C SER A 140 6.65 2.67 1.80
N VAL A 141 6.81 2.22 3.05
CA VAL A 141 6.76 0.80 3.40
C VAL A 141 5.31 0.44 3.66
N CYS A 142 4.67 -0.15 2.64
CA CYS A 142 3.26 -0.53 2.68
C CYS A 142 3.02 -1.72 3.61
N SER A 143 3.90 -2.71 3.55
CA SER A 143 3.83 -3.88 4.41
C SER A 143 5.19 -4.49 4.72
N ILE A 144 5.25 -5.16 5.87
CA ILE A 144 6.33 -6.06 6.26
C ILE A 144 5.72 -7.45 6.28
N VAL A 145 6.29 -8.35 5.49
CA VAL A 145 5.82 -9.72 5.32
C VAL A 145 6.76 -10.66 6.08
N ALA A 146 6.17 -11.55 6.87
CA ALA A 146 6.86 -12.71 7.46
C ALA A 146 6.17 -14.00 7.00
N PHE A 147 6.91 -15.10 7.03
CA PHE A 147 6.40 -16.40 6.63
C PHE A 147 6.45 -17.38 7.80
N ASP A 148 5.47 -18.28 7.83
CA ASP A 148 5.46 -19.45 8.70
C ASP A 148 6.54 -20.46 8.25
N GLU A 149 7.20 -21.08 9.23
CA GLU A 149 8.21 -22.13 9.03
C GLU A 149 7.65 -23.32 8.24
N ALA A 150 6.35 -23.60 8.32
CA ALA A 150 5.69 -24.63 7.52
C ALA A 150 5.86 -24.41 6.00
N LEU A 151 6.01 -23.16 5.56
CA LEU A 151 6.21 -22.78 4.17
C LEU A 151 7.69 -22.84 3.72
N SER A 152 8.63 -23.01 4.64
CA SER A 152 10.08 -23.02 4.35
C SER A 152 10.53 -24.16 3.41
N LYS A 153 9.69 -25.18 3.22
CA LYS A 153 9.94 -26.29 2.29
C LYS A 153 9.70 -25.91 0.82
N GLN A 154 9.05 -24.77 0.56
CA GLN A 154 8.77 -24.32 -0.80
C GLN A 154 10.02 -23.73 -1.45
N ASP A 155 10.22 -24.02 -2.75
CA ASP A 155 11.35 -23.49 -3.51
C ASP A 155 10.86 -22.40 -4.48
N ILE A 156 10.63 -21.21 -3.91
CA ILE A 156 10.20 -20.04 -4.68
C ILE A 156 11.43 -19.21 -5.03
N SER A 157 11.86 -19.28 -6.28
CA SER A 157 12.86 -18.36 -6.84
C SER A 157 12.21 -17.07 -7.32
N TYR A 158 12.98 -15.98 -7.38
CA TYR A 158 12.53 -14.73 -7.99
C TYR A 158 12.14 -14.93 -9.46
N SER A 159 12.87 -15.77 -10.21
CA SER A 159 12.45 -16.13 -11.58
C SER A 159 11.06 -16.76 -11.62
N LYS A 160 10.75 -17.69 -10.73
CA LYS A 160 9.43 -18.33 -10.65
C LYS A 160 8.35 -17.30 -10.28
N PHE A 161 8.66 -16.40 -9.35
CA PHE A 161 7.77 -15.30 -8.96
C PHE A 161 7.48 -14.33 -10.10
N TYR A 162 8.50 -13.90 -10.87
CA TYR A 162 8.29 -13.01 -12.01
C TYR A 162 7.56 -13.68 -13.17
N ASN A 163 7.79 -14.99 -13.40
CA ASN A 163 6.98 -15.75 -14.34
C ASN A 163 5.52 -15.81 -13.89
N TYR A 164 5.27 -16.02 -12.59
CA TYR A 164 3.91 -15.94 -12.04
C TYR A 164 3.26 -14.57 -12.29
N LEU A 165 3.99 -13.46 -12.11
CA LEU A 165 3.50 -12.11 -12.43
C LEU A 165 3.18 -11.92 -13.92
N LYS A 166 4.01 -12.49 -14.80
CA LYS A 166 3.83 -12.41 -16.26
C LYS A 166 2.61 -13.20 -16.72
N ASP A 167 2.39 -14.38 -16.16
CA ASP A 167 1.32 -15.29 -16.59
C ASP A 167 -0.03 -14.94 -15.95
N SER A 168 -0.01 -14.26 -14.80
CA SER A 168 -1.21 -13.84 -14.09
C SER A 168 -1.81 -12.56 -14.66
N LYS A 169 -3.12 -12.57 -14.91
CA LYS A 169 -3.87 -11.43 -15.45
C LYS A 169 -4.59 -10.65 -14.36
N ILE A 170 -4.69 -9.35 -14.58
CA ILE A 170 -5.64 -8.47 -13.90
C ILE A 170 -6.91 -8.40 -14.76
N ASP A 171 -8.06 -8.22 -14.10
CA ASP A 171 -9.34 -7.94 -14.74
C ASP A 171 -9.16 -6.86 -15.81
N GLY A 172 -9.37 -7.20 -17.09
CA GLY A 172 -9.25 -6.23 -18.19
C GLY A 172 -8.00 -6.32 -19.08
N SER A 173 -7.30 -7.47 -19.10
CA SER A 173 -6.30 -7.93 -20.08
C SER A 173 -4.82 -7.68 -19.80
N ASP A 174 -4.49 -6.80 -18.85
CA ASP A 174 -3.09 -6.57 -18.45
C ASP A 174 -2.55 -7.69 -17.55
N THR A 175 -1.23 -7.90 -17.61
CA THR A 175 -0.52 -8.82 -16.72
C THR A 175 -0.16 -8.14 -15.40
N LEU A 176 0.00 -8.91 -14.32
CA LEU A 176 0.46 -8.35 -13.04
C LEU A 176 1.86 -7.73 -13.17
N LEU A 177 2.71 -8.30 -14.02
CA LEU A 177 4.03 -7.74 -14.33
C LEU A 177 3.91 -6.34 -14.93
N HIS A 178 3.04 -6.17 -15.94
CA HIS A 178 2.82 -4.86 -16.56
C HIS A 178 2.20 -3.86 -15.59
N TYR A 179 1.24 -4.29 -14.78
CA TYR A 179 0.60 -3.41 -13.81
C TYR A 179 1.56 -2.88 -12.74
N LEU A 180 2.42 -3.75 -12.19
CA LEU A 180 3.34 -3.38 -11.11
C LEU A 180 4.62 -2.70 -11.62
N TYR A 181 5.14 -3.13 -12.77
CA TYR A 181 6.46 -2.73 -13.27
C TYR A 181 6.45 -2.00 -14.61
N ASN A 182 5.28 -1.82 -15.23
CA ASN A 182 5.13 -1.19 -16.54
C ASN A 182 5.95 -1.89 -17.65
N THR A 183 6.13 -3.21 -17.57
CA THR A 183 6.77 -4.03 -18.61
C THR A 183 6.04 -5.38 -18.81
N TYR A 184 6.12 -5.93 -20.02
CA TYR A 184 5.61 -7.27 -20.35
C TYR A 184 6.72 -8.33 -20.43
N LYS A 185 7.98 -7.92 -20.29
CA LYS A 185 9.16 -8.77 -20.48
C LYS A 185 9.89 -8.92 -19.16
N ILE A 186 10.29 -10.15 -18.84
CA ILE A 186 11.09 -10.42 -17.62
C ILE A 186 12.54 -10.04 -17.86
N GLU A 187 12.98 -10.04 -19.12
CA GLU A 187 14.34 -9.69 -19.53
C GLU A 187 14.69 -8.23 -19.28
N ASP A 188 13.65 -7.40 -19.14
CA ASP A 188 13.72 -6.00 -18.77
C ASP A 188 14.06 -5.84 -17.27
N LEU A 189 13.75 -6.86 -16.44
CA LEU A 189 14.15 -6.91 -15.04
C LEU A 189 15.60 -7.41 -14.91
N ASP A 190 16.27 -7.04 -13.82
CA ASP A 190 17.66 -7.45 -13.61
C ASP A 190 17.81 -8.96 -13.41
N LYS A 191 18.67 -9.51 -14.26
CA LYS A 191 18.96 -10.93 -14.37
C LYS A 191 19.69 -11.48 -13.16
N ASN A 192 20.43 -10.64 -12.41
CA ASN A 192 21.17 -11.09 -11.24
C ASN A 192 20.23 -11.65 -10.16
N TYR A 193 19.03 -11.08 -10.01
CA TYR A 193 18.04 -11.54 -9.03
C TYR A 193 17.31 -12.80 -9.39
N LEU A 194 17.13 -13.07 -10.68
CA LEU A 194 16.29 -14.18 -11.13
C LEU A 194 16.76 -15.54 -10.56
N SER A 195 18.05 -15.63 -10.23
CA SER A 195 18.66 -16.81 -9.60
C SER A 195 18.48 -16.91 -8.09
N LEU A 196 18.14 -15.82 -7.41
CA LEU A 196 17.94 -15.78 -5.96
C LEU A 196 16.63 -16.47 -5.57
N LYS A 197 16.57 -16.89 -4.31
CA LYS A 197 15.43 -17.57 -3.71
C LYS A 197 14.91 -16.77 -2.53
N PHE A 198 13.60 -16.85 -2.31
CA PHE A 198 13.01 -16.34 -1.08
C PHE A 198 13.48 -17.21 0.09
N ASP A 199 14.16 -16.61 1.04
CA ASP A 199 14.42 -17.19 2.36
C ASP A 199 13.22 -16.91 3.27
N PHE A 200 12.43 -17.95 3.52
CA PHE A 200 11.21 -17.90 4.35
C PHE A 200 11.50 -17.66 5.84
N THR A 201 12.77 -17.73 6.26
CA THR A 201 13.16 -17.38 7.63
C THR A 201 13.33 -15.87 7.83
N LYS A 202 13.27 -15.09 6.74
CA LYS A 202 13.46 -13.65 6.73
C LYS A 202 12.13 -12.90 6.64
N GLN A 203 12.18 -11.65 7.08
CA GLN A 203 11.11 -10.68 6.84
C GLN A 203 11.40 -9.93 5.54
N TYR A 204 10.36 -9.44 4.88
CA TYR A 204 10.48 -8.68 3.64
C TYR A 204 9.71 -7.37 3.71
N PHE A 205 10.27 -6.30 3.18
CA PHE A 205 9.56 -5.05 2.93
C PHE A 205 8.86 -5.12 1.57
N ILE A 206 7.59 -4.73 1.54
CA ILE A 206 6.90 -4.33 0.31
C ILE A 206 6.79 -2.81 0.36
N LEU A 207 7.41 -2.14 -0.61
CA LEU A 207 7.49 -0.69 -0.63
C LEU A 207 7.38 -0.12 -2.03
N THR A 208 7.01 1.14 -2.09
CA THR A 208 7.07 1.99 -3.29
C THR A 208 7.81 3.27 -2.94
N ALA A 209 8.19 4.02 -3.96
CA ALA A 209 8.87 5.28 -3.78
C ALA A 209 8.49 6.29 -4.88
N LEU A 210 8.70 7.56 -4.57
CA LEU A 210 8.40 8.68 -5.43
C LEU A 210 9.64 9.60 -5.46
N GLY A 211 10.09 9.96 -6.66
CA GLY A 211 11.29 10.77 -6.83
C GLY A 211 11.31 11.56 -8.14
N LYS A 212 12.27 12.49 -8.24
CA LYS A 212 12.50 13.25 -9.47
C LYS A 212 13.20 12.37 -10.52
N GLN A 213 12.71 12.45 -11.74
CA GLN A 213 13.23 11.77 -12.92
C GLN A 213 14.75 11.98 -13.12
N GLY A 214 15.47 10.92 -13.52
CA GLY A 214 16.93 10.89 -13.70
C GLY A 214 17.77 10.61 -12.44
N PHE A 215 17.23 10.81 -11.23
CA PHE A 215 17.85 10.36 -9.98
C PHE A 215 17.37 8.97 -9.55
N VAL A 216 16.22 8.55 -10.07
CA VAL A 216 15.65 7.22 -9.87
C VAL A 216 16.41 6.18 -10.70
N SER A 217 16.68 6.46 -11.98
CA SER A 217 17.37 5.51 -12.90
C SER A 217 18.81 5.20 -12.54
N LYS A 218 19.52 6.13 -11.89
CA LYS A 218 20.92 5.94 -11.50
C LYS A 218 21.12 5.22 -10.16
N MET A 219 20.10 5.12 -9.31
CA MET A 219 20.37 4.79 -7.90
C MET A 219 20.33 3.31 -7.58
N PHE A 220 19.65 2.52 -8.37
CA PHE A 220 19.61 1.10 -8.13
C PHE A 220 20.86 0.38 -8.64
N PHE A 221 21.92 1.07 -9.06
CA PHE A 221 23.24 0.48 -9.25
C PHE A 221 23.94 0.33 -7.89
N VAL A 222 23.65 -0.74 -7.14
CA VAL A 222 24.45 -1.09 -5.95
C VAL A 222 25.55 -2.05 -6.34
N THR A 223 26.77 -1.74 -5.90
CA THR A 223 28.03 -2.46 -6.14
C THR A 223 28.23 -3.67 -5.21
N THR A 224 27.18 -4.12 -4.50
CA THR A 224 27.17 -5.41 -3.80
C THR A 224 26.70 -6.47 -4.79
N PRO A 225 27.30 -7.68 -4.80
CA PRO A 225 26.89 -8.73 -5.73
C PRO A 225 25.47 -9.18 -5.36
N GLY A 226 24.46 -8.66 -6.07
CA GLY A 226 23.09 -9.15 -5.97
C GLY A 226 21.99 -8.10 -5.93
N PHE A 227 22.24 -6.80 -6.16
CA PHE A 227 21.14 -5.83 -6.16
C PHE A 227 21.23 -4.71 -7.25
N ILE A 228 20.74 -4.92 -8.49
CA ILE A 228 20.58 -3.85 -9.52
C ILE A 228 19.15 -3.70 -10.08
N ILE A 229 18.32 -2.74 -9.68
CA ILE A 229 17.06 -2.44 -10.42
C ILE A 229 17.29 -1.35 -11.49
N GLU A 230 17.52 -1.69 -12.76
CA GLU A 230 17.53 -0.65 -13.80
C GLU A 230 16.13 0.00 -13.89
N SER A 231 16.03 1.33 -13.68
CA SER A 231 14.75 2.02 -13.86
C SER A 231 14.49 2.28 -15.34
N PHE A 232 13.23 2.12 -15.74
CA PHE A 232 12.78 2.26 -17.11
C PHE A 232 12.50 3.73 -17.45
N GLY A 233 13.20 4.25 -18.46
CA GLY A 233 12.82 5.46 -19.18
C GLY A 233 13.68 6.68 -18.90
N ASP A 234 14.51 7.07 -19.88
CA ASP A 234 15.07 8.41 -19.97
C ASP A 234 14.03 9.32 -20.65
N ASP A 235 13.04 9.80 -19.89
CA ASP A 235 12.26 10.95 -20.35
C ASP A 235 12.83 12.21 -19.68
N GLU A 236 13.16 13.24 -20.45
CA GLU A 236 13.81 14.47 -19.94
C GLU A 236 12.79 15.50 -19.45
N SER A 237 11.52 15.11 -19.31
CA SER A 237 10.40 16.01 -19.07
C SER A 237 10.37 16.65 -17.67
N GLY A 238 11.31 16.28 -16.78
CA GLY A 238 11.42 16.83 -15.42
C GLY A 238 10.22 16.47 -14.54
N ASN A 239 9.42 15.50 -14.99
CA ASN A 239 8.26 15.02 -14.28
C ASN A 239 8.67 14.13 -13.11
N LEU A 240 7.75 13.94 -12.18
CA LEU A 240 7.95 12.98 -11.09
C LEU A 240 7.73 11.56 -11.61
N GLU A 241 8.64 10.66 -11.26
CA GLU A 241 8.51 9.23 -11.55
C GLU A 241 8.15 8.48 -10.28
N ASN A 242 7.13 7.63 -10.42
CA ASN A 242 6.76 6.67 -9.42
C ASN A 242 7.59 5.40 -9.64
N LEU A 243 8.25 4.94 -8.59
CA LEU A 243 8.91 3.66 -8.60
C LEU A 243 7.87 2.54 -8.47
N PRO A 244 8.02 1.46 -9.25
CA PRO A 244 7.18 0.29 -9.11
C PRO A 244 7.27 -0.27 -7.69
N VAL A 245 6.28 -1.06 -7.30
CA VAL A 245 6.32 -1.76 -6.01
C VAL A 245 7.38 -2.83 -6.06
N ILE A 246 8.26 -2.84 -5.05
CA ILE A 246 9.34 -3.80 -4.91
C ILE A 246 9.21 -4.58 -3.61
N ILE A 247 9.72 -5.81 -3.62
CA ILE A 247 9.83 -6.68 -2.45
C ILE A 247 11.29 -6.95 -2.13
N LEU A 248 11.73 -6.60 -0.92
CA LEU A 248 13.12 -6.68 -0.47
C LEU A 248 13.26 -7.40 0.84
N GLU A 249 14.33 -8.17 1.03
CA GLU A 249 14.66 -8.70 2.36
C GLU A 249 14.84 -7.54 3.34
N LYS A 250 14.28 -7.68 4.53
CA LYS A 250 14.29 -6.70 5.60
C LYS A 250 15.63 -6.68 6.33
N THR A 251 16.67 -6.21 5.67
CA THR A 251 18.01 -6.02 6.25
C THR A 251 18.32 -4.53 6.41
N LYS A 252 19.28 -4.23 7.29
CA LYS A 252 19.78 -2.87 7.44
C LYS A 252 20.46 -2.39 6.16
N GLU A 253 21.24 -3.25 5.48
CA GLU A 253 21.89 -2.86 4.22
C GLU A 253 20.85 -2.49 3.16
N ASN A 254 19.81 -3.32 2.97
CA ASN A 254 18.77 -3.04 1.98
C ASN A 254 18.02 -1.75 2.30
N TYR A 255 17.77 -1.48 3.59
CA TYR A 255 17.15 -0.24 4.02
C TYR A 255 18.03 0.99 3.72
N ASP A 256 19.33 0.92 4.06
CA ASP A 256 20.29 2.00 3.83
C ASP A 256 20.51 2.23 2.32
N HIS A 257 20.45 1.17 1.50
CA HIS A 257 20.62 1.25 0.04
C HIS A 257 19.49 1.97 -0.69
N LEU A 258 18.25 1.96 -0.16
CA LEU A 258 17.13 2.68 -0.77
C LEU A 258 17.39 4.20 -0.81
N SER A 259 18.27 4.70 0.06
CA SER A 259 18.64 6.12 0.19
C SER A 259 17.41 7.05 0.23
N CYS A 260 16.37 6.60 0.92
CA CYS A 260 15.15 7.37 1.15
C CYS A 260 15.49 8.59 2.00
N SER A 261 15.13 9.78 1.53
CA SER A 261 15.29 11.00 2.32
C SER A 261 14.26 11.06 3.44
N GLU A 262 13.05 10.55 3.17
CA GLU A 262 11.96 10.53 4.12
C GLU A 262 11.09 9.28 3.89
N TYR A 263 10.61 8.69 4.98
CA TYR A 263 9.62 7.62 4.96
C TYR A 263 8.25 8.19 5.28
N LEU A 264 7.32 8.03 4.34
CA LEU A 264 5.98 8.60 4.44
C LEU A 264 5.01 7.73 5.26
N THR A 265 5.35 6.46 5.46
CA THR A 265 4.55 5.51 6.23
C THR A 265 4.97 5.52 7.69
N LYS A 266 3.98 5.48 8.58
CA LYS A 266 4.20 5.31 10.02
C LYS A 266 4.33 3.82 10.33
N ALA A 267 5.34 3.48 11.14
CA ALA A 267 5.58 2.12 11.60
C ALA A 267 4.57 1.65 12.65
#